data_AF-A0A6P1YNN6-F1
#
_entry.id   AF-A0A6P1YNN6-F1
#
_cell.length_a   1.000
_cell.length_b   1.000
_cell.length_c   1.000
_cell.angle_alpha   90.00
_cell.angle_beta   90.00
_cell.angle_gamma   90.00
#
_symmetry.space_group_name_H-M   'P 1'
#
loop_
_entity.id
_entity.type
_entity.pdbx_description
1 polymer ?
#
loop_
_entity_poly.entity_id
_entity_poly.type
_entity_poly.pdbx_seq_one_letter_code
_entity_poly.pdbx_strand_id
1 'polypeptide(L)'
;MIRLRHLRLRSFTASRAFGADIPFQSGLNIVQAPNTSGKSTCLQSIIYALGLERSLGPQLTIPLPYAMRERIHEFEEAPYELVLQSYVELEMENAEGDIVVLHRDIVGGKNTKLIQTWSGPALSSGLPAGEQRDYFVLDAGSATHEDGFHAFLAKFLGWDLPIVARFDGTECPLYLEAIFPMLFVEQKRGWSSIQGPFPTFFRIQDIARRVMEFLLDFETARNRRKRAELRGMVSDLVGQWSDRRRTLEDGAASVGRIRGLPAQPTPEFATTPVINLQLYYQGEWVRLGDVVETVSARIADLEASQLETVEVAAPDIQSRVTDLRGKIDVLAAVLEAVRVEHGAEMQDNKALEARVKSLEADLKRNQDAQKLQRLGSDLGKAASEHVCPTCH
;
A
#
# COMPACT_ATOMS: atom_id res chain seq x y z
N MET A 1 3.54 9.17 -18.58
CA MET A 1 2.92 10.32 -19.29
C MET A 1 1.74 9.79 -20.08
N ILE A 2 0.57 10.46 -20.04
CA ILE A 2 -0.61 10.05 -20.81
C ILE A 2 -0.64 10.78 -22.15
N ARG A 3 -0.91 10.05 -23.24
CA ARG A 3 -1.15 10.61 -24.55
C ARG A 3 -2.53 10.20 -25.05
N LEU A 4 -3.38 11.18 -25.35
CA LEU A 4 -4.68 10.92 -25.96
C LEU A 4 -4.48 10.69 -27.46
N ARG A 5 -5.16 9.69 -28.03
CA ARG A 5 -5.03 9.31 -29.45
C ARG A 5 -6.31 9.49 -30.23
N HIS A 6 -7.45 9.10 -29.65
CA HIS A 6 -8.75 9.24 -30.33
C HIS A 6 -9.86 9.35 -29.30
N LEU A 7 -10.78 10.30 -29.48
CA LEU A 7 -12.00 10.42 -28.70
C LEU A 7 -13.20 10.18 -29.62
N ARG A 8 -14.08 9.27 -29.22
CA ARG A 8 -15.34 8.99 -29.91
C ARG A 8 -16.52 9.27 -29.00
N LEU A 9 -17.52 9.95 -29.53
CA LEU A 9 -18.81 10.13 -28.91
C LEU A 9 -19.89 9.52 -29.79
N ARG A 10 -20.85 8.82 -29.19
CA ARG A 10 -22.04 8.30 -29.88
C ARG A 10 -23.30 8.54 -29.07
N SER A 11 -24.38 8.88 -29.77
CA SER A 11 -25.72 9.07 -29.24
C SER A 11 -26.73 8.52 -30.24
N PHE A 12 -27.50 7.52 -29.85
CA PHE A 12 -28.46 6.80 -30.68
C PHE A 12 -29.88 7.19 -30.31
N THR A 13 -30.68 7.49 -31.31
CA THR A 13 -32.13 7.71 -31.18
C THR A 13 -32.86 6.57 -31.89
N ALA A 14 -34.20 6.61 -31.89
CA ALA A 14 -35.00 5.62 -32.60
C ALA A 14 -34.77 5.65 -34.13
N SER A 15 -34.36 6.80 -34.68
CA SER A 15 -34.26 6.98 -36.13
C SER A 15 -32.82 7.01 -36.65
N ARG A 16 -31.83 7.35 -35.80
CA ARG A 16 -30.48 7.67 -36.26
C ARG A 16 -29.40 7.56 -35.19
N ALA A 17 -28.15 7.54 -35.66
CA ALA A 17 -26.96 7.66 -34.83
C ALA A 17 -26.29 9.02 -35.05
N PHE A 18 -26.04 9.73 -33.95
CA PHE A 18 -25.23 10.94 -33.89
C PHE A 18 -23.88 10.62 -33.27
N GLY A 19 -22.84 11.38 -33.63
CA GLY A 19 -21.55 11.20 -33.03
C GLY A 19 -20.47 12.13 -33.56
N ALA A 20 -19.32 12.09 -32.91
CA ALA A 20 -18.11 12.75 -33.34
C ALA A 20 -16.92 11.82 -33.11
N ASP A 21 -15.95 11.87 -34.03
CA ASP A 21 -14.65 11.23 -33.92
C ASP A 21 -13.58 12.32 -33.97
N ILE A 22 -12.78 12.41 -32.91
CA ILE A 22 -11.79 13.46 -32.72
C ILE A 22 -10.44 12.77 -32.58
N PRO A 23 -9.67 12.64 -33.68
CA PRO A 23 -8.31 12.12 -33.62
C PRO A 23 -7.36 13.15 -33.00
N PHE A 24 -6.41 12.69 -32.20
CA PHE A 24 -5.36 13.51 -31.59
C PHE A 24 -4.00 13.10 -32.14
N GLN A 25 -3.18 14.10 -32.47
CA GLN A 25 -1.81 13.92 -32.93
C GLN A 25 -0.81 14.28 -31.82
N SER A 26 0.46 13.90 -32.00
CA SER A 26 1.53 14.38 -31.11
C SER A 26 1.60 15.91 -31.16
N GLY A 27 1.76 16.54 -30.00
CA GLY A 27 1.98 17.98 -29.89
C GLY A 27 0.69 18.77 -29.69
N LEU A 28 0.60 19.94 -30.34
CA LEU A 28 -0.51 20.87 -30.16
C LEU A 28 -1.71 20.48 -31.04
N ASN A 29 -2.83 20.18 -30.40
CA ASN A 29 -4.10 19.93 -31.07
C ASN A 29 -5.02 21.13 -30.84
N ILE A 30 -5.58 21.70 -31.90
CA ILE A 30 -6.49 22.86 -31.83
C ILE A 30 -7.89 22.42 -32.25
N VAL A 31 -8.85 22.51 -31.33
CA VAL A 31 -10.26 22.24 -31.60
C VAL A 31 -11.01 23.56 -31.74
N GLN A 32 -11.32 23.95 -32.97
CA GLN A 32 -12.08 25.16 -33.28
C GLN A 32 -13.52 24.81 -33.65
N ALA A 33 -14.47 25.37 -32.91
CA ALA A 33 -15.89 25.31 -33.24
C ALA A 33 -16.60 26.57 -32.72
N PRO A 34 -17.78 26.93 -33.26
CA PRO A 34 -18.60 28.01 -32.71
C PRO A 34 -18.99 27.78 -31.24
N ASN A 35 -19.52 28.81 -30.59
CA ASN A 35 -20.07 28.65 -29.25
C ASN A 35 -21.22 27.66 -29.28
N THR A 36 -21.37 26.89 -28.18
CA THR A 36 -22.42 25.86 -28.06
C THR A 36 -22.23 24.63 -28.97
N SER A 37 -21.20 24.60 -29.83
CA SER A 37 -20.89 23.47 -30.72
C SER A 37 -20.11 22.31 -30.08
N GLY A 38 -20.11 22.19 -28.75
CA GLY A 38 -19.52 21.03 -28.07
C GLY A 38 -18.02 21.08 -27.74
N LYS A 39 -17.36 22.25 -27.80
CA LYS A 39 -15.94 22.40 -27.39
C LYS A 39 -15.68 21.90 -25.96
N SER A 40 -16.48 22.38 -25.01
CA SER A 40 -16.40 21.93 -23.61
C SER A 40 -16.79 20.46 -23.45
N THR A 41 -17.66 19.95 -24.32
CA THR A 41 -18.06 18.54 -24.34
C THR A 41 -16.88 17.63 -24.64
N CYS A 42 -15.95 18.03 -25.52
CA CYS A 42 -14.73 17.26 -25.78
C CYS A 42 -13.92 17.01 -24.49
N LEU A 43 -13.62 18.07 -23.72
CA LEU A 43 -12.88 17.96 -22.46
C LEU A 43 -13.67 17.16 -21.41
N GLN A 44 -14.97 17.43 -21.28
CA GLN A 44 -15.84 16.73 -20.33
C GLN A 44 -15.97 15.24 -20.65
N SER A 45 -15.98 14.86 -21.94
CA SER A 45 -15.98 13.47 -22.38
C SER A 45 -14.68 12.75 -22.02
N ILE A 46 -13.53 13.41 -22.13
CA ILE A 46 -12.26 12.84 -21.67
C ILE A 46 -12.27 12.62 -20.16
N ILE A 47 -12.69 13.63 -19.39
CA ILE A 47 -12.82 13.54 -17.92
C ILE A 47 -13.77 12.40 -17.54
N TYR A 48 -14.90 12.28 -18.24
CA TYR A 48 -15.89 11.23 -18.00
C TYR A 48 -15.36 9.84 -18.39
N ALA A 49 -14.69 9.69 -19.53
CA ALA A 49 -14.10 8.41 -19.93
C ALA A 49 -13.06 7.91 -18.91
N LEU A 50 -12.32 8.83 -18.28
CA LEU A 50 -11.34 8.54 -17.23
C LEU A 50 -11.95 8.38 -15.83
N GLY A 51 -13.27 8.53 -15.67
CA GLY A 51 -13.90 8.43 -14.35
C GLY A 51 -13.52 9.55 -13.38
N LEU A 52 -13.14 10.72 -13.90
CA LEU A 52 -12.61 11.84 -13.13
C LEU A 52 -13.66 12.93 -12.88
N GLU A 53 -14.96 12.68 -13.09
CA GLU A 53 -16.01 13.68 -12.95
C GLU A 53 -16.06 14.32 -11.54
N ARG A 54 -15.61 13.61 -10.50
CA ARG A 54 -15.52 14.13 -9.13
C ARG A 54 -14.47 15.23 -8.96
N SER A 55 -13.58 15.41 -9.94
CA SER A 55 -12.67 16.56 -10.01
C SER A 55 -13.40 17.87 -10.34
N LEU A 56 -14.56 17.81 -11.01
CA LEU A 56 -15.38 18.97 -11.38
C LEU A 56 -16.33 19.41 -10.26
N GLY A 57 -16.69 18.49 -9.36
CA GLY A 57 -17.54 18.75 -8.20
C GLY A 57 -17.91 17.48 -7.43
N PRO A 58 -18.59 17.62 -6.28
CA PRO A 58 -18.95 16.47 -5.43
C PRO A 58 -20.10 15.63 -5.99
N GLN A 59 -20.84 16.15 -6.98
CA GLN A 59 -22.00 15.48 -7.55
C GLN A 59 -21.57 14.37 -8.52
N LEU A 60 -22.25 13.23 -8.48
CA LEU A 60 -22.07 12.12 -9.43
C LEU A 60 -22.87 12.32 -10.72
N THR A 61 -23.19 13.58 -11.04
CA THR A 61 -23.93 13.92 -12.26
C THR A 61 -23.00 13.80 -13.45
N ILE A 62 -23.50 13.19 -14.53
CA ILE A 62 -22.74 13.03 -15.76
C ILE A 62 -22.46 14.44 -16.32
N PRO A 63 -21.20 14.84 -16.50
CA PRO A 63 -20.83 16.21 -16.86
C PRO A 63 -20.98 16.49 -18.36
N LEU A 64 -21.96 15.88 -19.03
CA LEU A 64 -22.15 15.92 -20.48
C LEU A 64 -23.46 16.64 -20.86
N PRO A 65 -23.56 17.22 -22.08
CA PRO A 65 -24.74 17.97 -22.50
C PRO A 65 -25.96 17.06 -22.71
N TYR A 66 -27.14 17.67 -22.84
CA TYR A 66 -28.40 16.98 -23.10
C TYR A 66 -28.35 16.07 -24.34
N ALA A 67 -27.58 16.46 -25.36
CA ALA A 67 -27.33 15.67 -26.57
C ALA A 67 -26.77 14.26 -26.31
N MET A 68 -26.09 14.08 -25.17
CA MET A 68 -25.54 12.79 -24.73
C MET A 68 -26.40 12.11 -23.67
N ARG A 69 -27.42 12.76 -23.10
CA ARG A 69 -28.12 12.27 -21.89
C ARG A 69 -29.63 12.10 -22.04
N GLU A 70 -30.26 12.93 -22.85
CA GLU A 70 -31.71 13.09 -22.82
C GLU A 70 -32.27 13.21 -24.23
N ARG A 71 -31.81 14.20 -25.00
CA ARG A 71 -32.41 14.54 -26.29
C ARG A 71 -31.43 15.21 -27.23
N ILE A 72 -31.60 14.98 -28.52
CA ILE A 72 -30.74 15.51 -29.59
C ILE A 72 -31.60 15.79 -30.83
N HIS A 73 -31.20 16.78 -31.63
CA HIS A 73 -31.79 17.07 -32.94
C HIS A 73 -30.68 17.22 -33.98
N GLU A 74 -31.02 17.07 -35.26
CA GLU A 74 -30.05 17.24 -36.34
C GLU A 74 -29.75 18.69 -36.67
N PHE A 75 -30.81 19.50 -36.69
CA PHE A 75 -30.76 20.90 -37.01
C PHE A 75 -31.49 21.68 -35.91
N GLU A 76 -31.13 22.95 -35.75
CA GLU A 76 -31.67 23.80 -34.68
C GLU A 76 -33.20 23.90 -34.71
N GLU A 77 -33.79 23.89 -35.91
CA GLU A 77 -35.25 23.95 -36.15
C GLU A 77 -35.94 22.58 -36.11
N ALA A 78 -35.19 21.49 -36.07
CA ALA A 78 -35.75 20.13 -36.06
C ALA A 78 -36.26 19.75 -34.66
N PRO A 79 -37.32 18.92 -34.57
CA PRO A 79 -37.80 18.42 -33.28
C PRO A 79 -36.74 17.59 -32.57
N TYR A 80 -36.73 17.66 -31.25
CA TYR A 80 -35.87 16.83 -30.43
C TYR A 80 -36.29 15.35 -30.49
N GLU A 81 -35.31 14.50 -30.72
CA GLU A 81 -35.43 13.06 -30.58
C GLU A 81 -34.87 12.60 -29.23
N LEU A 82 -35.49 11.58 -28.65
CA LEU A 82 -35.04 10.98 -27.39
C LEU A 82 -33.74 10.18 -27.62
N VAL A 83 -32.76 10.40 -26.75
CA VAL A 83 -31.54 9.58 -26.71
C VAL A 83 -31.86 8.25 -26.03
N LEU A 84 -31.76 7.16 -26.77
CA LEU A 84 -32.01 5.80 -26.29
C LEU A 84 -30.75 5.14 -25.74
N GLN A 85 -29.61 5.42 -26.35
CA GLN A 85 -28.29 4.93 -25.92
C GLN A 85 -27.22 5.96 -26.24
N SER A 86 -26.21 6.10 -25.40
CA SER A 86 -25.07 6.96 -25.66
C SER A 86 -23.84 6.52 -24.87
N TYR A 87 -22.67 6.73 -25.44
CA TYR A 87 -21.39 6.37 -24.82
C TYR A 87 -20.26 7.29 -25.28
N VAL A 88 -19.16 7.22 -24.53
CA VAL A 88 -17.87 7.82 -24.91
C VAL A 88 -16.81 6.72 -24.95
N GLU A 89 -15.96 6.77 -25.97
CA GLU A 89 -14.75 5.96 -26.04
C GLU A 89 -13.50 6.84 -26.13
N LEU A 90 -12.43 6.42 -25.45
CA LEU A 90 -11.16 7.13 -25.42
C LEU A 90 -10.01 6.16 -25.64
N GLU A 91 -9.26 6.35 -26.72
CA GLU A 91 -7.98 5.68 -26.93
C GLU A 91 -6.85 6.52 -26.33
N MET A 92 -6.04 5.90 -25.48
CA MET A 92 -4.88 6.53 -24.86
C MET A 92 -3.67 5.61 -24.84
N GLU A 93 -2.50 6.22 -24.77
CA GLU A 93 -1.19 5.57 -24.76
C GLU A 93 -0.40 6.05 -23.53
N ASN A 94 0.29 5.11 -22.86
CA ASN A 94 1.18 5.43 -21.75
C ASN A 94 2.60 5.77 -22.22
N ALA A 95 3.54 5.96 -21.29
CA ALA A 95 4.94 6.25 -21.64
C ALA A 95 5.71 5.04 -22.16
N GLU A 96 5.21 3.82 -21.92
CA GLU A 96 5.82 2.56 -22.36
C GLU A 96 5.35 2.15 -23.76
N GLY A 97 4.39 2.89 -24.34
CA GLY A 97 3.81 2.61 -25.66
C GLY A 97 2.60 1.67 -25.62
N ASP A 98 2.14 1.26 -24.43
CA ASP A 98 0.91 0.48 -24.29
C ASP A 98 -0.29 1.33 -24.63
N ILE A 99 -1.21 0.77 -25.41
CA ILE A 99 -2.42 1.43 -25.87
C ILE A 99 -3.63 0.73 -25.28
N VAL A 100 -4.57 1.52 -24.76
CA VAL A 100 -5.85 1.05 -24.26
C VAL A 100 -6.98 1.91 -24.79
N VAL A 101 -8.08 1.27 -25.14
CA VAL A 101 -9.37 1.90 -25.45
C VAL A 101 -10.26 1.76 -24.24
N LEU A 102 -10.80 2.89 -23.76
CA LEU A 102 -11.82 2.96 -22.72
C LEU A 102 -13.19 3.11 -23.37
N HIS A 103 -14.22 2.47 -22.82
CA HIS A 103 -15.62 2.69 -23.17
C HIS A 103 -16.44 2.90 -21.90
N ARG A 104 -17.29 3.92 -21.92
CA ARG A 104 -18.19 4.23 -20.81
C ARG A 104 -19.56 4.67 -21.33
N ASP A 105 -20.58 3.92 -20.95
CA ASP A 105 -21.98 4.24 -21.23
C ASP A 105 -22.47 5.43 -20.41
N ILE A 106 -23.36 6.22 -21.02
CA ILE A 106 -23.99 7.41 -20.43
C ILE A 106 -25.49 7.18 -20.27
N VAL A 107 -26.15 6.79 -21.37
CA VAL A 107 -27.55 6.35 -21.41
C VAL A 107 -27.56 4.96 -22.01
N GLY A 108 -28.31 4.04 -21.41
CA GLY A 108 -28.42 2.67 -21.90
C GLY A 108 -28.68 1.69 -20.78
N GLY A 109 -28.40 0.41 -21.03
CA GLY A 109 -28.64 -0.68 -20.09
C GLY A 109 -27.56 -0.88 -19.02
N LYS A 110 -26.34 -0.38 -19.25
CA LYS A 110 -25.20 -0.56 -18.32
C LYS A 110 -25.10 0.58 -17.32
N ASN A 111 -24.55 0.29 -16.14
CA ASN A 111 -24.40 1.29 -15.09
C ASN A 111 -23.24 2.24 -15.42
N THR A 112 -23.44 3.54 -15.19
CA THR A 112 -22.42 4.58 -15.45
C THR A 112 -21.15 4.43 -14.62
N LYS A 113 -21.13 3.58 -13.59
CA LYS A 113 -19.94 3.26 -12.80
C LYS A 113 -19.08 2.14 -13.39
N LEU A 114 -19.46 1.57 -14.53
CA LEU A 114 -18.67 0.59 -15.25
C LEU A 114 -17.80 1.29 -16.30
N ILE A 115 -16.52 0.95 -16.36
CA ILE A 115 -15.63 1.31 -17.45
C ILE A 115 -15.10 0.02 -18.06
N GLN A 116 -15.33 -0.14 -19.36
CA GLN A 116 -14.84 -1.29 -20.10
C GLN A 116 -13.58 -0.88 -20.85
N THR A 117 -12.61 -1.79 -20.95
CA THR A 117 -11.32 -1.50 -21.57
C THR A 117 -10.93 -2.59 -22.55
N TRP A 118 -10.24 -2.23 -23.63
CA TRP A 118 -9.62 -3.17 -24.57
C TRP A 118 -8.19 -2.76 -24.83
N SER A 119 -7.29 -3.74 -24.87
CA SER A 119 -5.91 -3.51 -25.28
C SER A 119 -5.80 -3.25 -26.79
N GLY A 120 -4.86 -2.39 -27.17
CA GLY A 120 -4.53 -2.08 -28.56
C GLY A 120 -5.27 -0.88 -29.17
N PRO A 121 -4.84 -0.42 -30.36
CA PRO A 121 -5.31 0.81 -31.00
C PRO A 121 -6.57 0.60 -31.85
N ALA A 122 -7.62 0.02 -31.26
CA ALA A 122 -8.82 -0.37 -32.00
C ALA A 122 -9.59 0.84 -32.58
N LEU A 123 -9.50 2.03 -31.96
CA LEU A 123 -10.20 3.22 -32.44
C LEU A 123 -9.45 3.93 -33.57
N SER A 124 -8.14 4.12 -33.42
CA SER A 124 -7.34 4.87 -34.39
C SER A 124 -6.93 4.03 -35.60
N SER A 125 -6.70 2.73 -35.43
CA SER A 125 -6.16 1.85 -36.47
C SER A 125 -7.20 0.91 -37.08
N GLY A 126 -8.40 0.82 -36.50
CA GLY A 126 -9.45 -0.11 -36.94
C GLY A 126 -9.06 -1.59 -36.79
N LEU A 127 -7.99 -1.87 -36.04
CA LEU A 127 -7.59 -3.23 -35.71
C LEU A 127 -8.62 -3.87 -34.75
N PRO A 128 -8.74 -5.20 -34.74
CA PRO A 128 -9.57 -5.89 -33.77
C PRO A 128 -9.19 -5.47 -32.35
N ALA A 129 -10.21 -5.24 -31.51
CA ALA A 129 -10.00 -5.00 -30.10
C ALA A 129 -9.28 -6.20 -29.45
N GLY A 130 -8.26 -5.92 -28.64
CA GLY A 130 -7.53 -6.95 -27.91
C GLY A 130 -8.30 -7.50 -26.72
N GLU A 131 -7.57 -7.95 -25.70
CA GLU A 131 -8.15 -8.45 -24.46
C GLU A 131 -9.03 -7.38 -23.80
N GLN A 132 -10.27 -7.76 -23.46
CA GLN A 132 -11.22 -6.91 -22.76
C GLN A 132 -11.09 -7.09 -21.24
N ARG A 133 -11.11 -5.99 -20.50
CA ARG A 133 -11.25 -6.00 -19.03
C ARG A 133 -12.21 -4.91 -18.56
N ASP A 134 -13.06 -5.26 -17.61
CA ASP A 134 -14.06 -4.37 -17.04
C ASP A 134 -13.66 -3.92 -15.62
N TYR A 135 -13.89 -2.64 -15.30
CA TYR A 135 -13.54 -2.02 -14.03
C TYR A 135 -14.70 -1.23 -13.46
N PHE A 136 -14.76 -1.12 -12.13
CA PHE A 136 -15.70 -0.21 -11.47
C PHE A 136 -15.02 1.11 -11.08
N VAL A 137 -15.78 2.20 -11.13
CA VAL A 137 -15.34 3.55 -10.75
C VAL A 137 -16.33 4.22 -9.79
N LEU A 138 -15.91 5.30 -9.14
CA LEU A 138 -16.67 6.14 -8.18
C LEU A 138 -17.04 5.46 -6.85
N ASP A 139 -17.04 4.14 -6.78
CA ASP A 139 -17.31 3.39 -5.57
C ASP A 139 -16.06 3.20 -4.70
N ALA A 140 -16.27 2.84 -3.44
CA ALA A 140 -15.20 2.42 -2.54
C ALA A 140 -14.39 1.28 -3.18
N GLY A 141 -13.06 1.36 -3.01
CA GLY A 141 -12.11 0.43 -3.62
C GLY A 141 -11.64 0.80 -5.03
N SER A 142 -12.26 1.78 -5.71
CA SER A 142 -11.92 2.12 -7.11
C SER A 142 -10.46 2.56 -7.31
N ALA A 143 -9.82 3.11 -6.27
CA ALA A 143 -8.43 3.54 -6.27
C ALA A 143 -7.45 2.54 -5.63
N THR A 144 -7.93 1.41 -5.10
CA THR A 144 -7.09 0.46 -4.33
C THR A 144 -7.29 -1.02 -4.67
N HIS A 145 -8.44 -1.41 -5.19
CA HIS A 145 -8.74 -2.79 -5.59
C HIS A 145 -8.24 -3.06 -7.01
N GLU A 146 -8.00 -4.33 -7.32
CA GLU A 146 -7.51 -4.75 -8.64
C GLU A 146 -8.52 -4.42 -9.77
N ASP A 147 -9.81 -4.58 -9.48
CA ASP A 147 -10.90 -4.26 -10.41
C ASP A 147 -11.41 -2.81 -10.28
N GLY A 148 -10.68 -1.98 -9.53
CA GLY A 148 -10.91 -0.54 -9.42
C GLY A 148 -10.25 0.21 -10.57
N PHE A 149 -11.03 1.02 -11.30
CA PHE A 149 -10.53 1.71 -12.49
C PHE A 149 -9.39 2.69 -12.20
N HIS A 150 -9.43 3.43 -11.08
CA HIS A 150 -8.36 4.38 -10.74
C HIS A 150 -7.08 3.70 -10.27
N ALA A 151 -7.17 2.50 -9.68
CA ALA A 151 -6.00 1.66 -9.40
C ALA A 151 -5.33 1.20 -10.71
N PHE A 152 -6.14 0.73 -11.67
CA PHE A 152 -5.67 0.40 -13.01
C PHE A 152 -5.04 1.61 -13.71
N LEU A 153 -5.72 2.76 -13.73
CA LEU A 153 -5.24 3.97 -14.40
C LEU A 153 -3.93 4.47 -13.81
N ALA A 154 -3.79 4.48 -12.47
CA ALA A 154 -2.53 4.84 -11.82
C ALA A 154 -1.38 3.91 -12.25
N LYS A 155 -1.63 2.59 -12.25
CA LYS A 155 -0.65 1.60 -12.71
C LYS A 155 -0.29 1.78 -14.19
N PHE A 156 -1.29 1.97 -15.05
CA PHE A 156 -1.10 2.20 -16.49
C PHE A 156 -0.24 3.43 -16.78
N LEU A 157 -0.35 4.49 -15.96
CA LEU A 157 0.45 5.70 -16.07
C LEU A 157 1.85 5.59 -15.46
N GLY A 158 2.15 4.49 -14.76
CA GLY A 158 3.38 4.32 -13.98
C GLY A 158 3.41 5.19 -12.72
N TRP A 159 2.26 5.51 -12.14
CA TRP A 159 2.14 6.40 -10.97
C TRP A 159 2.02 5.62 -9.66
N ASP A 160 2.97 5.86 -8.75
CA ASP A 160 2.92 5.39 -7.36
C ASP A 160 2.25 6.44 -6.48
N LEU A 161 0.95 6.33 -6.28
CA LEU A 161 0.15 7.33 -5.56
C LEU A 161 0.46 7.29 -4.05
N PRO A 162 0.84 8.43 -3.43
CA PRO A 162 1.17 8.45 -2.01
C PRO A 162 -0.07 8.29 -1.14
N ILE A 163 0.12 7.71 0.05
CA ILE A 163 -0.89 7.71 1.12
C ILE A 163 -0.82 9.04 1.87
N VAL A 164 -1.97 9.69 2.06
CA VAL A 164 -2.13 11.01 2.66
C VAL A 164 -3.17 10.97 3.78
N ALA A 165 -2.99 11.85 4.77
CA ALA A 165 -3.87 11.95 5.92
C ALA A 165 -5.14 12.76 5.59
N ARG A 166 -6.27 12.33 6.14
CA ARG A 166 -7.54 13.06 6.14
C ARG A 166 -7.73 13.86 7.43
N PHE A 167 -8.67 14.82 7.40
CA PHE A 167 -9.01 15.64 8.59
C PHE A 167 -9.54 14.82 9.77
N ASP A 168 -10.09 13.62 9.54
CA ASP A 168 -10.57 12.70 10.58
C ASP A 168 -9.45 11.80 11.16
N GLY A 169 -8.21 11.97 10.73
CA GLY A 169 -7.05 11.17 11.15
C GLY A 169 -6.88 9.86 10.40
N THR A 170 -7.83 9.48 9.53
CA THR A 170 -7.67 8.30 8.67
C THR A 170 -6.73 8.58 7.51
N GLU A 171 -6.18 7.52 6.91
CA GLU A 171 -5.30 7.62 5.75
C GLU A 171 -6.03 7.16 4.48
N CYS A 172 -5.71 7.78 3.33
CA CYS A 172 -6.22 7.37 2.03
C CYS A 172 -5.18 7.62 0.93
N PRO A 173 -5.29 6.96 -0.24
CA PRO A 173 -4.47 7.33 -1.39
C PRO A 173 -4.77 8.75 -1.84
N LEU A 174 -3.77 9.41 -2.41
CA LEU A 174 -3.96 10.67 -3.14
C LEU A 174 -4.70 10.36 -4.45
N TYR A 175 -6.02 10.55 -4.44
CA TYR A 175 -6.90 10.23 -5.56
C TYR A 175 -6.52 10.96 -6.86
N LEU A 176 -6.68 10.29 -8.00
CA LEU A 176 -6.42 10.88 -9.32
C LEU A 176 -7.30 12.12 -9.56
N GLU A 177 -8.53 12.12 -9.05
CA GLU A 177 -9.44 13.27 -9.13
C GLU A 177 -8.92 14.51 -8.38
N ALA A 178 -7.97 14.35 -7.45
CA ALA A 178 -7.28 15.47 -6.80
C ALA A 178 -6.11 16.00 -7.63
N ILE A 179 -5.49 15.15 -8.45
CA ILE A 179 -4.29 15.47 -9.26
C ILE A 179 -4.68 16.12 -10.59
N PHE A 180 -5.64 15.53 -11.30
CA PHE A 180 -6.05 15.97 -12.64
C PHE A 180 -6.53 17.42 -12.77
N PRO A 181 -7.13 18.09 -11.75
CA PRO A 181 -7.38 19.53 -11.79
C PRO A 181 -6.15 20.40 -12.09
N MET A 182 -4.94 19.89 -11.90
CA MET A 182 -3.69 20.58 -12.25
C MET A 182 -3.22 20.31 -13.69
N LEU A 183 -3.88 19.40 -14.41
CA LEU A 183 -3.48 18.95 -15.74
C LEU A 183 -4.38 19.49 -16.86
N PHE A 184 -5.48 20.16 -16.51
CA PHE A 184 -6.35 20.84 -17.47
C PHE A 184 -6.85 22.17 -16.91
N VAL A 185 -7.18 23.10 -17.81
CA VAL A 185 -7.80 24.38 -17.47
C VAL A 185 -9.21 24.41 -18.05
N GLU A 186 -10.22 24.48 -17.18
CA GLU A 186 -11.63 24.52 -17.57
C GLU A 186 -12.15 25.96 -17.71
N GLN A 187 -13.08 26.19 -18.64
CA GLN A 187 -13.51 27.55 -19.00
C GLN A 187 -14.27 28.29 -17.89
N LYS A 188 -15.13 27.62 -17.12
CA LYS A 188 -15.99 28.27 -16.11
C LYS A 188 -15.23 28.64 -14.83
N ARG A 189 -14.21 27.86 -14.44
CA ARG A 189 -13.49 28.06 -13.17
C ARG A 189 -11.98 28.27 -13.30
N GLY A 190 -11.37 27.91 -14.42
CA GLY A 190 -9.91 27.89 -14.60
C GLY A 190 -9.28 29.23 -15.01
N TRP A 191 -10.08 30.26 -15.31
CA TRP A 191 -9.55 31.55 -15.78
C TRP A 191 -9.12 32.49 -14.64
N SER A 192 -9.57 32.24 -13.41
CA SER A 192 -9.26 33.08 -12.23
C SER A 192 -8.14 32.51 -11.35
N SER A 193 -7.72 31.26 -11.58
CA SER A 193 -6.67 30.62 -10.76
C SER A 193 -5.88 29.60 -11.58
N ILE A 194 -4.55 29.61 -11.41
CA ILE A 194 -3.64 28.59 -11.97
C ILE A 194 -3.97 27.19 -11.42
N GLN A 195 -4.44 27.12 -10.18
CA GLN A 195 -4.88 25.88 -9.55
C GLN A 195 -6.36 25.65 -9.87
N GLY A 196 -6.67 24.46 -10.40
CA GLY A 196 -8.06 23.99 -10.47
C GLY A 196 -8.67 23.84 -9.07
N PRO A 197 -10.01 23.87 -8.93
CA PRO A 197 -10.66 23.70 -7.65
C PRO A 197 -10.40 22.28 -7.11
N PHE A 198 -9.66 22.16 -6.02
CA PHE A 198 -9.40 20.85 -5.42
C PHE A 198 -10.66 20.25 -4.79
N PRO A 199 -10.88 18.94 -4.92
CA PRO A 199 -12.03 18.24 -4.35
C PRO A 199 -11.94 18.12 -2.81
N THR A 200 -12.34 19.18 -2.10
CA THR A 200 -12.28 19.25 -0.62
C THR A 200 -13.16 18.22 0.09
N PHE A 201 -14.17 17.67 -0.59
CA PHE A 201 -15.04 16.64 -0.05
C PHE A 201 -14.31 15.32 0.24
N PHE A 202 -13.12 15.09 -0.31
CA PHE A 202 -12.26 13.96 0.10
C PHE A 202 -11.63 14.16 1.49
N ARG A 203 -11.71 15.37 2.05
CA ARG A 203 -11.18 15.72 3.37
C ARG A 203 -9.69 15.43 3.54
N ILE A 204 -8.90 15.49 2.47
CA ILE A 204 -7.45 15.34 2.50
C ILE A 204 -6.83 16.62 3.10
N GLN A 205 -5.94 16.47 4.08
CA GLN A 205 -5.20 17.59 4.66
C GLN A 205 -4.18 18.15 3.65
N ASP A 206 -4.09 19.48 3.57
CA ASP A 206 -3.16 20.18 2.66
C ASP A 206 -3.20 19.67 1.20
N ILE A 207 -4.37 19.36 0.65
CA ILE A 207 -4.53 18.70 -0.67
C ILE A 207 -3.67 19.34 -1.78
N ALA A 208 -3.67 20.68 -1.88
CA ALA A 208 -2.88 21.40 -2.87
C ALA A 208 -1.38 21.11 -2.74
N ARG A 209 -0.86 21.10 -1.50
CA ARG A 209 0.53 20.78 -1.22
C ARG A 209 0.86 19.34 -1.60
N ARG A 210 -0.02 18.38 -1.28
CA ARG A 210 0.21 16.95 -1.59
C ARG A 210 0.22 16.68 -3.08
N VAL A 211 -0.68 17.32 -3.82
CA VAL A 211 -0.71 17.25 -5.29
C VAL A 211 0.57 17.83 -5.88
N MET A 212 1.03 19.00 -5.40
CA MET A 212 2.28 19.59 -5.86
C MET A 212 3.51 18.75 -5.51
N GLU A 213 3.57 18.20 -4.30
CA GLU A 213 4.63 17.29 -3.87
C GLU A 213 4.69 16.05 -4.80
N PHE A 214 3.53 15.51 -5.20
CA PHE A 214 3.47 14.39 -6.14
C PHE A 214 3.87 14.78 -7.56
N LEU A 215 3.30 15.85 -8.13
CA LEU A 215 3.54 16.24 -9.52
C LEU A 215 4.97 16.71 -9.79
N LEU A 216 5.64 17.28 -8.79
CA LEU A 216 7.03 17.72 -8.88
C LEU A 216 8.03 16.66 -8.39
N ASP A 217 7.55 15.45 -8.08
CA ASP A 217 8.35 14.34 -7.54
C ASP A 217 9.19 14.74 -6.32
N PHE A 218 8.58 15.48 -5.38
CA PHE A 218 9.23 15.83 -4.13
C PHE A 218 9.23 14.64 -3.17
N GLU A 219 10.42 14.20 -2.78
CA GLU A 219 10.62 13.11 -1.82
C GLU A 219 10.20 13.46 -0.38
N THR A 220 9.50 14.57 -0.13
CA THR A 220 9.16 15.02 1.23
C THR A 220 8.33 13.99 1.98
N ALA A 221 7.39 13.32 1.31
CA ALA A 221 6.57 12.26 1.90
C ALA A 221 7.41 11.01 2.24
N ARG A 222 8.24 10.54 1.29
CA ARG A 222 9.18 9.42 1.48
C ARG A 222 10.15 9.70 2.64
N ASN A 223 10.76 10.87 2.64
CA ASN A 223 11.71 11.28 3.68
C ASN A 223 11.06 11.41 5.06
N ARG A 224 9.82 11.92 5.14
CA ARG A 224 9.07 11.94 6.41
C ARG A 224 8.78 10.54 6.93
N ARG A 225 8.30 9.63 6.07
CA ARG A 225 8.00 8.25 6.44
C ARG A 225 9.28 7.52 6.88
N LYS A 226 10.36 7.63 6.11
CA LYS A 226 11.63 7.00 6.45
C LYS A 226 12.20 7.52 7.76
N ARG A 227 12.08 8.83 8.02
CA ARG A 227 12.48 9.43 9.29
C ARG A 227 11.66 8.90 10.47
N ALA A 228 10.35 8.70 10.30
CA ALA A 228 9.50 8.13 11.35
C ALA A 228 9.87 6.67 11.65
N GLU A 229 10.06 5.86 10.61
CA GLU A 229 10.52 4.47 10.71
C GLU A 229 11.88 4.38 11.43
N LEU A 230 12.86 5.17 11.00
CA LEU A 230 14.19 5.20 11.63
C LEU A 230 14.13 5.62 13.11
N ARG A 231 13.25 6.56 13.48
CA ARG A 231 13.05 6.89 14.90
C ARG A 231 12.44 5.74 15.69
N GLY A 232 11.47 5.02 15.11
CA GLY A 232 10.92 3.81 15.72
C GLY A 232 12.01 2.79 15.97
N MET A 233 12.81 2.47 14.94
CA MET A 233 13.94 1.54 15.07
C MET A 233 14.97 1.99 16.13
N VAL A 234 15.30 3.28 16.18
CA VAL A 234 16.20 3.82 17.21
C VAL A 234 15.59 3.65 18.61
N SER A 235 14.30 3.92 18.77
CA SER A 235 13.59 3.73 20.04
C SER A 235 13.61 2.27 20.48
N ASP A 236 13.36 1.34 19.56
CA ASP A 236 13.37 -0.10 19.83
C ASP A 236 14.77 -0.59 20.24
N LEU A 237 15.82 -0.14 19.53
CA LEU A 237 17.21 -0.47 19.87
C LEU A 237 17.63 0.08 21.23
N VAL A 238 17.19 1.30 21.57
CA VAL A 238 17.44 1.89 22.89
C VAL A 238 16.70 1.11 23.99
N GLY A 239 15.47 0.65 23.72
CA GLY A 239 14.73 -0.24 24.62
C GLY A 239 15.48 -1.56 24.87
N GLN A 240 15.88 -2.25 23.80
CA GLN A 240 16.64 -3.50 23.90
C GLN A 240 17.98 -3.32 24.63
N TRP A 241 18.66 -2.20 24.40
CA TRP A 241 19.88 -1.84 25.13
C TRP A 241 19.61 -1.72 26.63
N SER A 242 18.57 -0.98 27.00
CA SER A 242 18.16 -0.78 28.39
C SER A 242 17.81 -2.10 29.08
N ASP A 243 17.06 -2.98 28.40
CA ASP A 243 16.67 -4.29 28.95
C ASP A 243 17.88 -5.20 29.18
N ARG A 244 18.76 -5.31 28.18
CA ARG A 244 20.00 -6.10 28.30
C ARG A 244 20.92 -5.58 29.39
N ARG A 245 21.05 -4.25 29.48
CA ARG A 245 21.78 -3.59 30.55
C ARG A 245 21.21 -3.99 31.90
N ARG A 246 19.89 -3.91 32.07
CA ARG A 246 19.22 -4.26 33.32
C ARG A 246 19.46 -5.72 33.69
N THR A 247 19.32 -6.65 32.75
CA THR A 247 19.62 -8.07 33.00
C THR A 247 21.06 -8.28 33.47
N LEU A 248 22.01 -7.58 32.85
CA LEU A 248 23.43 -7.65 33.23
C LEU A 248 23.65 -7.09 34.65
N GLU A 249 23.06 -5.93 34.95
CA GLU A 249 23.14 -5.28 36.27
C GLU A 249 22.48 -6.14 37.36
N ASP A 250 21.30 -6.71 37.10
CA ASP A 250 20.58 -7.58 38.03
C ASP A 250 21.36 -8.87 38.32
N GLY A 251 21.95 -9.49 37.29
CA GLY A 251 22.80 -10.66 37.45
C GLY A 251 24.05 -10.36 38.27
N ALA A 252 24.69 -9.21 38.01
CA ALA A 252 25.87 -8.77 38.74
C ALA A 252 25.57 -8.31 40.16
N ALA A 253 24.38 -7.79 40.46
CA ALA A 253 24.03 -7.27 41.79
C ALA A 253 24.19 -8.32 42.90
N SER A 254 24.06 -9.61 42.56
CA SER A 254 24.28 -10.72 43.50
C SER A 254 25.75 -10.90 43.91
N VAL A 255 26.69 -10.43 43.11
CA VAL A 255 28.14 -10.68 43.26
C VAL A 255 28.93 -9.38 43.46
N GLY A 256 28.50 -8.26 42.87
CA GLY A 256 29.20 -6.99 42.89
C GLY A 256 28.52 -5.90 42.04
N ARG A 257 29.31 -5.02 41.42
CA ARG A 257 28.80 -3.93 40.57
C ARG A 257 29.54 -3.84 39.23
N ILE A 258 28.81 -3.45 38.18
CA ILE A 258 29.36 -3.28 36.84
C ILE A 258 29.80 -1.82 36.63
N ARG A 259 30.99 -1.62 36.05
CA ARG A 259 31.50 -0.31 35.65
C ARG A 259 31.83 -0.30 34.15
N GLY A 260 31.55 0.83 33.50
CA GLY A 260 31.86 1.06 32.08
C GLY A 260 30.70 0.76 31.12
N LEU A 261 29.53 0.40 31.63
CA LEU A 261 28.32 0.22 30.82
C LEU A 261 27.53 1.55 30.73
N PRO A 262 27.40 2.18 29.54
CA PRO A 262 26.71 3.46 29.40
C PRO A 262 25.18 3.32 29.44
N ALA A 263 24.48 4.41 29.80
CA ALA A 263 23.02 4.41 29.91
C ALA A 263 22.34 4.30 28.54
N GLN A 264 22.95 4.86 27.50
CA GLN A 264 22.55 4.72 26.11
C GLN A 264 23.70 4.17 25.28
N PRO A 265 23.42 3.49 24.15
CA PRO A 265 24.47 3.03 23.26
C PRO A 265 25.19 4.23 22.65
N THR A 266 26.50 4.37 22.92
CA THR A 266 27.33 5.44 22.34
C THR A 266 28.32 4.86 21.32
N PRO A 267 28.68 5.62 20.26
CA PRO A 267 29.70 5.18 19.30
C PRO A 267 31.04 4.85 19.97
N GLU A 268 31.42 5.63 20.99
CA GLU A 268 32.63 5.43 21.77
C GLU A 268 32.67 4.04 22.43
N PHE A 269 31.57 3.65 23.07
CA PHE A 269 31.45 2.33 23.70
C PHE A 269 31.43 1.20 22.67
N ALA A 270 30.80 1.40 21.51
CA ALA A 270 30.78 0.41 20.43
C ALA A 270 32.18 0.17 19.84
N THR A 271 33.03 1.19 19.82
CA THR A 271 34.39 1.10 19.25
C THR A 271 35.37 0.49 20.24
N THR A 272 35.26 0.84 21.53
CA THR A 272 36.14 0.33 22.58
C THR A 272 35.33 -0.06 23.82
N PRO A 273 34.68 -1.24 23.84
CA PRO A 273 33.84 -1.66 24.95
C PRO A 273 34.71 -2.07 26.14
N VAL A 274 34.74 -1.25 27.19
CA VAL A 274 35.43 -1.56 28.45
C VAL A 274 34.40 -1.78 29.54
N ILE A 275 34.09 -3.06 29.82
CA ILE A 275 33.17 -3.47 30.88
C ILE A 275 33.98 -4.19 31.96
N ASN A 276 33.83 -3.77 33.21
CA ASN A 276 34.49 -4.43 34.34
C ASN A 276 33.45 -4.76 35.42
N LEU A 277 33.47 -6.01 35.89
CA LEU A 277 32.79 -6.40 37.13
C LEU A 277 33.73 -6.12 38.31
N GLN A 278 33.26 -5.33 39.28
CA GLN A 278 33.97 -5.07 40.52
C GLN A 278 33.30 -5.82 41.68
N LEU A 279 34.11 -6.50 42.47
CA LEU A 279 33.70 -7.18 43.69
C LEU A 279 34.14 -6.36 44.91
N TYR A 280 33.38 -6.44 46.00
CA TYR A 280 33.81 -5.86 47.26
C TYR A 280 34.70 -6.86 48.01
N TYR A 281 36.00 -6.60 48.05
CA TYR A 281 37.00 -7.50 48.62
C TYR A 281 37.97 -6.70 49.50
N GLN A 282 38.17 -7.14 50.75
CA GLN A 282 39.05 -6.49 51.74
C GLN A 282 38.77 -4.99 51.97
N GLY A 283 37.51 -4.56 51.85
CA GLY A 283 37.09 -3.18 52.11
C GLY A 283 37.09 -2.26 50.88
N GLU A 284 37.57 -2.73 49.72
CA GLU A 284 37.62 -1.96 48.48
C GLU A 284 36.91 -2.66 47.31
N TRP A 285 36.54 -1.87 46.28
CA TRP A 285 35.97 -2.37 45.05
C TRP A 285 37.06 -2.72 44.05
N VAL A 286 37.35 -4.01 43.92
CA VAL A 286 38.46 -4.54 43.10
C VAL A 286 37.90 -5.24 41.86
N ARG A 287 38.62 -5.25 40.72
CA ARG A 287 38.15 -5.97 39.52
C ARG A 287 38.13 -7.48 39.78
N LEU A 288 37.16 -8.18 39.20
CA LEU A 288 37.05 -9.63 39.30
C LEU A 288 38.37 -10.34 38.92
N GLY A 289 39.04 -9.90 37.85
CA GLY A 289 40.31 -10.48 37.40
C GLY A 289 41.37 -10.47 38.50
N ASP A 290 41.60 -9.31 39.12
CA ASP A 290 42.58 -9.13 40.19
C ASP A 290 42.23 -9.99 41.43
N VAL A 291 40.93 -10.12 41.76
CA VAL A 291 40.47 -10.99 42.86
C VAL A 291 40.71 -12.46 42.53
N VAL A 292 40.44 -12.89 41.30
CA VAL A 292 40.69 -14.26 40.84
C VAL A 292 42.18 -14.57 40.88
N GLU A 293 43.05 -13.66 40.44
CA GLU A 293 44.51 -13.83 40.54
C GLU A 293 44.96 -13.95 42.01
N THR A 294 44.45 -13.07 42.88
CA THR A 294 44.80 -13.09 44.31
C THR A 294 44.35 -14.40 44.98
N VAL A 295 43.12 -14.85 44.69
CA VAL A 295 42.58 -16.10 45.23
C VAL A 295 43.30 -17.31 44.63
N SER A 296 43.62 -17.29 43.34
CA SER A 296 44.33 -18.39 42.67
C SER A 296 45.76 -18.54 43.17
N ALA A 297 46.47 -17.44 43.41
CA ALA A 297 47.78 -17.47 44.04
C ALA A 297 47.69 -18.05 45.46
N ARG A 298 46.66 -17.68 46.21
CA ARG A 298 46.42 -18.22 47.55
C ARG A 298 46.00 -19.68 47.55
N ILE A 299 45.25 -20.12 46.54
CA ILE A 299 44.93 -21.54 46.33
C ILE A 299 46.21 -22.30 45.98
N ALA A 300 47.06 -21.80 45.08
CA ALA A 300 48.32 -22.44 44.74
C ALA A 300 49.26 -22.57 45.96
N ASP A 301 49.33 -21.55 46.81
CA ASP A 301 50.05 -21.61 48.09
C ASP A 301 49.44 -22.64 49.04
N LEU A 302 48.11 -22.70 49.11
CA LEU A 302 47.39 -23.67 49.95
C LEU A 302 47.51 -25.10 49.42
N GLU A 303 47.47 -25.33 48.10
CA GLU A 303 47.67 -26.62 47.44
C GLU A 303 49.12 -27.09 47.59
N ALA A 304 50.09 -26.18 47.47
CA ALA A 304 51.49 -26.45 47.81
C ALA A 304 51.65 -26.84 49.29
N SER A 305 50.81 -26.31 50.18
CA SER A 305 50.75 -26.70 51.60
C SER A 305 49.88 -27.93 51.90
N GLN A 306 48.94 -28.29 51.03
CA GLN A 306 48.01 -29.42 51.17
C GLN A 306 48.50 -30.70 50.50
N LEU A 307 49.50 -30.65 49.60
CA LEU A 307 50.19 -31.84 49.07
C LEU A 307 50.89 -32.68 50.17
N GLU A 308 50.97 -32.18 51.41
CA GLU A 308 51.43 -32.95 52.58
C GLU A 308 50.30 -33.57 53.43
N THR A 309 49.01 -33.24 53.23
CA THR A 309 47.97 -33.77 54.14
C THR A 309 46.61 -33.97 53.48
N VAL A 310 46.15 -35.22 53.60
CA VAL A 310 44.76 -35.71 53.49
C VAL A 310 44.34 -36.26 52.12
N GLU A 311 44.74 -37.52 51.95
CA GLU A 311 43.84 -38.62 51.61
C GLU A 311 42.48 -38.53 52.36
N VAL A 312 41.39 -38.63 51.59
CA VAL A 312 40.03 -39.12 51.97
C VAL A 312 38.98 -38.11 52.48
N ALA A 313 38.02 -37.78 51.61
CA ALA A 313 36.54 -37.86 51.73
C ALA A 313 35.92 -37.08 50.54
N ALA A 314 34.85 -37.45 49.84
CA ALA A 314 33.57 -37.92 50.35
C ALA A 314 32.73 -38.60 49.23
N PRO A 315 32.22 -39.83 49.45
CA PRO A 315 31.24 -40.50 48.58
C PRO A 315 29.87 -39.78 48.48
N ASP A 316 29.63 -38.76 49.31
CA ASP A 316 28.32 -38.09 49.43
C ASP A 316 28.08 -37.00 48.35
N ILE A 317 29.17 -36.41 47.81
CA ILE A 317 29.09 -35.39 46.75
C ILE A 317 28.76 -36.02 45.38
N GLN A 318 29.28 -37.22 45.10
CA GLN A 318 29.01 -37.95 43.84
C GLN A 318 27.56 -38.41 43.73
N SER A 319 26.94 -38.84 44.83
CA SER A 319 25.50 -39.18 44.89
C SER A 319 24.61 -38.00 44.48
N ARG A 320 24.88 -36.82 45.04
CA ARG A 320 24.10 -35.60 44.83
C ARG A 320 24.29 -34.99 43.44
N VAL A 321 25.50 -35.12 42.86
CA VAL A 321 25.79 -34.76 41.46
C VAL A 321 25.06 -35.69 40.48
N THR A 322 24.97 -36.98 40.80
CA THR A 322 24.28 -37.96 39.94
C THR A 322 22.76 -37.75 39.94
N ASP A 323 22.16 -37.45 41.10
CA ASP A 323 20.73 -37.17 41.21
C ASP A 323 20.33 -35.85 40.52
N LEU A 324 21.17 -34.81 40.63
CA LEU A 324 20.94 -33.54 39.93
C LEU A 324 21.14 -33.66 38.41
N ARG A 325 22.10 -34.47 37.94
CA ARG A 325 22.24 -34.78 36.51
C ARG A 325 21.02 -35.52 35.96
N GLY A 326 20.51 -36.52 36.68
CA GLY A 326 19.28 -37.21 36.27
C GLY A 326 18.07 -36.28 36.18
N LYS A 327 17.94 -35.32 37.11
CA LYS A 327 16.89 -34.28 37.05
C LYS A 327 17.07 -33.34 35.87
N ILE A 328 18.30 -32.96 35.53
CA ILE A 328 18.61 -32.14 34.35
C ILE A 328 18.25 -32.90 33.06
N ASP A 329 18.58 -34.19 32.96
CA ASP A 329 18.28 -34.99 31.77
C ASP A 329 16.77 -35.15 31.55
N VAL A 330 16.00 -35.37 32.62
CA VAL A 330 14.53 -35.43 32.55
C VAL A 330 13.94 -34.08 32.13
N LEU A 331 14.43 -32.98 32.72
CA LEU A 331 13.98 -31.64 32.36
C LEU A 331 14.35 -31.27 30.92
N ALA A 332 15.52 -31.68 30.43
CA ALA A 332 15.95 -31.47 29.05
C ALA A 332 15.07 -32.26 28.06
N ALA A 333 14.70 -33.49 28.40
CA ALA A 333 13.79 -34.30 27.57
C ALA A 333 12.38 -33.69 27.49
N VAL A 334 11.84 -33.20 28.61
CA VAL A 334 10.55 -32.49 28.63
C VAL A 334 10.64 -31.18 27.85
N LEU A 335 11.73 -30.44 28.00
CA LEU A 335 11.95 -29.19 27.26
C LEU A 335 11.97 -29.44 25.76
N GLU A 336 12.62 -30.50 25.28
CA GLU A 336 12.63 -30.80 23.85
C GLU A 336 11.28 -31.31 23.32
N ALA A 337 10.54 -32.09 24.10
CA ALA A 337 9.17 -32.46 23.72
C ALA A 337 8.28 -31.21 23.54
N VAL A 338 8.36 -30.28 24.50
CA VAL A 338 7.61 -29.00 24.45
C VAL A 338 8.10 -28.12 23.29
N ARG A 339 9.40 -28.08 22.99
CA ARG A 339 9.93 -27.32 21.85
C ARG A 339 9.44 -27.86 20.52
N VAL A 340 9.40 -29.18 20.36
CA VAL A 340 8.89 -29.81 19.14
C VAL A 340 7.40 -29.54 18.97
N GLU A 341 6.60 -29.69 20.03
CA GLU A 341 5.17 -29.39 20.01
C GLU A 341 4.90 -27.91 19.72
N HIS A 342 5.63 -27.00 20.38
CA HIS A 342 5.53 -25.57 20.12
C HIS A 342 5.95 -25.20 18.68
N GLY A 343 6.98 -25.87 18.15
CA GLY A 343 7.41 -25.71 16.76
C GLY A 343 6.34 -26.12 15.75
N ALA A 344 5.66 -27.25 16.01
CA ALA A 344 4.55 -27.73 15.19
C ALA A 344 3.37 -26.76 15.21
N GLU A 345 2.93 -26.34 16.41
CA GLU A 345 1.85 -25.36 16.59
C GLU A 345 2.15 -24.01 15.91
N MET A 346 3.40 -23.54 16.00
CA MET A 346 3.83 -22.31 15.32
C MET A 346 3.80 -22.43 13.80
N GLN A 347 4.11 -23.62 13.27
CA GLN A 347 4.05 -23.88 11.82
C GLN A 347 2.60 -23.98 11.34
N ASP A 348 1.73 -24.65 12.10
CA ASP A 348 0.30 -24.75 11.81
C ASP A 348 -0.38 -23.38 11.87
N ASN A 349 -0.05 -22.56 12.86
CA ASN A 349 -0.58 -21.20 12.97
C ASN A 349 -0.19 -20.35 11.76
N LYS A 350 1.09 -20.40 11.33
CA LYS A 350 1.54 -19.72 10.09
C LYS A 350 0.79 -20.22 8.85
N ALA A 351 0.54 -21.52 8.75
CA ALA A 351 -0.20 -22.11 7.63
C ALA A 351 -1.67 -21.65 7.63
N LEU A 352 -2.32 -21.60 8.80
CA LEU A 352 -3.67 -21.09 8.96
C LEU A 352 -3.76 -19.60 8.63
N GLU A 353 -2.83 -18.77 9.10
CA GLU A 353 -2.75 -17.35 8.77
C GLU A 353 -2.62 -17.13 7.25
N ALA A 354 -1.78 -17.91 6.57
CA ALA A 354 -1.65 -17.85 5.12
C ALA A 354 -2.96 -18.23 4.40
N ARG A 355 -3.65 -19.27 4.91
CA ARG A 355 -4.94 -19.72 4.36
C ARG A 355 -6.04 -18.69 4.56
N VAL A 356 -6.12 -18.05 5.73
CA VAL A 356 -7.05 -16.96 6.01
C VAL A 356 -6.81 -15.80 5.05
N LYS A 357 -5.56 -15.36 4.87
CA LYS A 357 -5.22 -14.29 3.92
C LYS A 357 -5.63 -14.62 2.48
N SER A 358 -5.45 -15.88 2.04
CA SER A 358 -5.91 -16.32 0.72
C SER A 358 -7.43 -16.24 0.60
N LEU A 359 -8.16 -16.75 1.60
CA LEU A 359 -9.63 -16.74 1.60
C LEU A 359 -10.20 -15.32 1.65
N GLU A 360 -9.56 -14.40 2.38
CA GLU A 360 -9.95 -12.98 2.39
C GLU A 360 -9.74 -12.31 1.03
N ALA A 361 -8.63 -12.61 0.34
CA ALA A 361 -8.37 -12.11 -1.01
C ALA A 361 -9.40 -12.66 -2.02
N ASP A 362 -9.73 -13.95 -1.92
CA ASP A 362 -10.72 -14.59 -2.78
C ASP A 362 -12.14 -14.07 -2.50
N LEU A 363 -12.51 -13.85 -1.24
CA LEU A 363 -13.78 -13.22 -0.86
C LEU A 363 -13.90 -11.83 -1.49
N LYS A 364 -12.83 -11.03 -1.43
CA LYS A 364 -12.80 -9.68 -1.99
C LYS A 364 -12.96 -9.69 -3.51
N ARG A 365 -12.24 -10.59 -4.21
CA ARG A 365 -12.38 -10.80 -5.66
C ARG A 365 -13.80 -11.20 -6.03
N ASN A 366 -14.42 -12.09 -5.27
CA ASN A 366 -15.80 -12.50 -5.51
C ASN A 366 -16.80 -11.34 -5.30
N GLN A 367 -16.58 -10.50 -4.30
CA GLN A 367 -17.41 -9.30 -4.08
C GLN A 367 -17.26 -8.28 -5.22
N ASP A 368 -16.03 -8.04 -5.67
CA ASP A 368 -15.75 -7.14 -6.79
C ASP A 368 -16.34 -7.70 -8.11
N ALA A 369 -16.22 -9.01 -8.36
CA ALA A 369 -16.86 -9.68 -9.50
C ALA A 369 -18.40 -9.59 -9.45
N GLN A 370 -19.01 -9.85 -8.29
CA GLN A 370 -20.45 -9.68 -8.11
C GLN A 370 -20.90 -8.23 -8.35
N LYS A 371 -20.07 -7.27 -7.96
CA LYS A 371 -20.33 -5.84 -8.21
C LYS A 371 -20.27 -5.53 -9.71
N LEU A 372 -19.24 -5.97 -10.42
CA LEU A 372 -19.14 -5.81 -11.87
C LEU A 372 -20.35 -6.41 -12.59
N GLN A 373 -20.82 -7.58 -12.16
CA GLN A 373 -22.04 -8.20 -12.69
C GLN A 373 -23.29 -7.32 -12.47
N ARG A 374 -23.48 -6.79 -11.25
CA ARG A 374 -24.59 -5.85 -10.96
C ARG A 374 -24.51 -4.57 -11.80
N LEU A 375 -23.31 -4.15 -12.20
CA LEU A 375 -23.08 -2.98 -13.04
C LEU A 375 -23.32 -3.26 -14.54
N GLY A 376 -23.52 -4.52 -14.94
CA GLY A 376 -23.81 -4.93 -16.32
C GLY A 376 -22.59 -5.41 -17.10
N SER A 377 -21.52 -5.86 -16.43
CA SER A 377 -20.38 -6.53 -17.09
C SER A 377 -20.80 -7.88 -17.68
N ASP A 378 -20.52 -8.08 -18.97
CA ASP A 378 -20.80 -9.33 -19.68
C ASP A 378 -19.75 -10.43 -19.38
N LEU A 379 -18.56 -10.03 -18.91
CA LEU A 379 -17.45 -10.93 -18.53
C LEU A 379 -17.76 -11.71 -17.23
N GLY A 380 -18.66 -11.17 -16.38
CA GLY A 380 -19.07 -11.81 -15.12
C GLY A 380 -19.90 -13.10 -15.28
N LYS A 381 -20.30 -13.48 -16.50
CA LYS A 381 -21.02 -14.75 -16.74
C LYS A 381 -20.11 -15.99 -16.69
N ALA A 382 -18.80 -15.85 -16.95
CA ALA A 382 -17.89 -17.00 -16.85
C ALA A 382 -17.59 -17.40 -15.39
N ALA A 383 -17.65 -16.44 -14.46
CA ALA A 383 -17.57 -16.72 -13.02
C ALA A 383 -18.90 -17.27 -12.42
N SER A 384 -19.93 -17.47 -13.26
CA SER A 384 -21.27 -17.90 -12.84
C SER A 384 -21.51 -19.41 -12.95
N GLU A 385 -20.51 -20.21 -13.27
CA GLU A 385 -20.50 -21.54 -12.67
C GLU A 385 -20.31 -21.26 -11.18
N HIS A 386 -21.38 -21.39 -10.38
CA HIS A 386 -21.39 -21.28 -8.91
C HIS A 386 -20.57 -22.40 -8.25
N VAL A 387 -19.41 -22.67 -8.84
CA VAL A 387 -18.45 -23.68 -8.52
C VAL A 387 -17.36 -22.94 -7.75
N CYS A 388 -17.45 -23.04 -6.43
CA CYS A 388 -16.33 -22.67 -5.59
C CYS A 388 -15.16 -23.62 -5.96
N PRO A 389 -14.00 -23.12 -6.43
CA PRO A 389 -12.86 -23.97 -6.75
C PRO A 389 -12.31 -24.72 -5.53
N THR A 390 -12.78 -24.39 -4.32
CA THR A 390 -12.45 -25.03 -3.05
C THR A 390 -13.45 -26.11 -2.62
N CYS A 391 -14.62 -26.22 -3.26
CA CYS A 391 -15.71 -27.13 -2.85
C CYS A 391 -15.97 -28.28 -3.84
N HIS A 392 -14.98 -28.64 -4.67
CA HIS A 392 -15.02 -29.83 -5.52
C HIS A 392 -14.23 -31.00 -4.94
#